data_AF-A0A5C7UY50-F1
#
_entry.id   AF-A0A5C7UY50-F1
#
_cell.length_a   1.000
_cell.length_b   1.000
_cell.length_c   1.000
_cell.angle_alpha   90.00
_cell.angle_beta   90.00
_cell.angle_gamma   90.00
#
_symmetry.space_group_name_H-M   'P 1'
#
loop_
_entity.id
_entity.type
_entity.pdbx_description
1 polymer ?
#
loop_
_entity_poly.entity_id
_entity_poly.type
_entity_poly.pdbx_seq_one_letter_code
_entity_poly.pdbx_strand_id
1 'polypeptide(L)'
;MKEEIKQRLQMNKIWQRGLYMLFFIFIYGVSKFLVIGVMLFQFLTIILTGNVNEQILRFGQNLSTYLYQITLFLTYNSEQRPFPFS
;
A
#
# COMPACT_ATOMS: atom_id res chain seq x y z
N MET A 1 2.74 27.25 -22.89
CA MET A 1 3.08 25.80 -22.86
C MET A 1 4.36 25.45 -22.09
N LYS A 2 5.59 25.78 -22.55
CA LYS A 2 6.83 25.41 -21.80
C LYS A 2 6.92 26.07 -20.41
N GLU A 3 6.54 27.35 -20.31
CA GLU A 3 6.50 28.12 -19.06
C GLU A 3 5.50 27.56 -18.02
N GLU A 4 4.31 27.13 -18.47
CA GLU A 4 3.26 26.57 -17.60
C GLU A 4 3.67 25.21 -17.00
N ILE A 5 4.37 24.36 -17.75
CA ILE A 5 4.90 23.08 -17.25
C ILE A 5 5.97 23.35 -16.19
N LYS A 6 6.84 24.34 -16.43
CA LYS A 6 7.90 24.73 -15.50
C LYS A 6 7.31 25.24 -14.17
N GLN A 7 6.26 26.05 -14.22
CA GLN A 7 5.54 26.51 -13.02
C GLN A 7 4.88 25.36 -12.25
N ARG A 8 4.22 24.41 -12.94
CA ARG A 8 3.64 23.22 -12.31
C ARG A 8 4.70 22.36 -11.63
N LEU A 9 5.83 22.11 -12.29
CA LEU A 9 6.96 21.39 -11.72
C LEU A 9 7.61 22.12 -10.55
N GLN A 10 7.54 23.45 -10.48
CA GLN A 10 8.03 24.22 -9.33
C GLN A 10 7.08 24.22 -8.13
N MET A 11 5.89 23.60 -8.24
CA MET A 11 5.01 23.44 -7.08
C MET A 11 5.56 22.36 -6.14
N ASN A 12 5.97 22.78 -4.94
CA ASN A 12 6.43 21.89 -3.85
C ASN A 12 5.53 20.67 -3.62
N LYS A 13 4.21 20.82 -3.85
CA LYS A 13 3.23 19.73 -3.68
C LYS A 13 3.46 18.55 -4.64
N ILE A 14 3.90 18.78 -5.88
CA ILE A 14 4.13 17.70 -6.86
C ILE A 14 5.36 16.89 -6.48
N TRP A 15 6.47 17.55 -6.14
CA TRP A 15 7.69 16.89 -5.69
C TRP A 15 7.49 16.14 -4.38
N GLN A 16 6.75 16.73 -3.43
CA GLN A 16 6.44 16.08 -2.16
C GLN A 16 5.59 14.82 -2.37
N ARG A 17 4.57 14.88 -3.24
CA ARG A 17 3.80 13.68 -3.61
C ARG A 17 4.69 12.64 -4.29
N GLY A 18 5.57 13.07 -5.20
CA GLY A 18 6.58 12.22 -5.85
C GLY A 18 7.43 11.42 -4.86
N LEU A 19 7.95 12.09 -3.83
CA LEU A 19 8.72 11.45 -2.77
C LEU A 19 7.90 10.41 -2.00
N TYR A 20 6.66 10.73 -1.64
CA TYR A 20 5.77 9.76 -0.99
C TYR A 20 5.42 8.58 -1.90
N MET A 21 5.24 8.80 -3.21
CA MET A 21 4.98 7.71 -4.15
C MET A 21 6.14 6.73 -4.21
N LEU A 22 7.39 7.21 -4.25
CA LEU A 22 8.57 6.35 -4.19
C LEU A 22 8.61 5.52 -2.90
N PHE A 23 8.34 6.15 -1.76
CA PHE A 23 8.25 5.47 -0.47
C PHE A 23 7.15 4.41 -0.46
N PHE A 24 5.95 4.74 -0.95
CA PHE A 24 4.82 3.81 -0.97
C PHE A 24 4.96 2.70 -2.00
N ILE A 25 5.71 2.88 -3.10
CA ILE A 25 6.06 1.78 -4.01
C ILE A 25 6.92 0.73 -3.28
N PHE A 26 7.88 1.17 -2.48
CA PHE A 26 8.69 0.25 -1.67
C PHE A 26 7.83 -0.51 -0.66
N ILE A 27 6.99 0.19 0.10
CA ILE A 27 6.05 -0.45 1.03
C ILE A 27 5.09 -1.40 0.30
N TYR A 28 4.55 -1.00 -0.85
CA TYR A 28 3.67 -1.84 -1.65
C TYR A 28 4.34 -3.17 -2.03
N GLY A 29 5.62 -3.13 -2.38
CA GLY A 29 6.43 -4.32 -2.62
C GLY A 29 6.53 -5.24 -1.40
N VAL A 30 6.91 -4.68 -0.24
CA VAL A 30 7.00 -5.44 1.03
C VAL A 30 5.64 -6.01 1.44
N SER A 31 4.58 -5.22 1.37
CA SER A 31 3.22 -5.63 1.71
C SER A 31 2.73 -6.79 0.83
N LYS A 32 3.05 -6.80 -0.47
CA LYS A 32 2.74 -7.95 -1.34
C LYS A 32 3.47 -9.22 -0.90
N PHE A 33 4.74 -9.10 -0.49
CA PHE A 33 5.47 -10.24 0.06
C PHE A 33 4.83 -10.76 1.36
N LEU A 34 4.38 -9.85 2.23
CA LEU A 34 3.64 -10.22 3.45
C LEU A 34 2.33 -10.93 3.12
N VAL A 35 1.60 -10.55 2.07
CA VAL A 35 0.38 -11.26 1.64
C VAL A 35 0.68 -12.72 1.31
N ILE A 36 1.79 -12.98 0.61
CA ILE A 36 2.22 -14.37 0.31
C ILE A 36 2.51 -15.13 1.61
N GLY A 37 3.21 -14.50 2.55
CA GLY A 37 3.48 -15.08 3.88
C GLY A 37 2.21 -15.41 4.65
N VAL A 38 1.24 -14.48 4.68
CA VAL A 38 -0.07 -14.66 5.31
C VAL A 38 -0.84 -15.81 4.68
N MET A 39 -0.88 -15.87 3.35
CA MET A 39 -1.52 -16.95 2.62
C MET A 39 -0.92 -18.31 2.98
N LEU A 40 0.42 -18.43 2.94
CA LEU A 40 1.11 -19.68 3.27
C LEU A 40 0.86 -20.09 4.73
N PHE A 41 0.96 -19.14 5.67
CA PHE A 41 0.76 -19.43 7.09
C PHE A 41 -0.69 -19.83 7.39
N GLN A 42 -1.67 -19.14 6.81
CA GLN A 42 -3.08 -19.46 6.94
C GLN A 42 -3.36 -20.87 6.40
N PHE A 43 -2.84 -21.18 5.21
CA PHE A 43 -3.00 -22.48 4.58
C PHE A 43 -2.41 -23.61 5.42
N LEU A 44 -1.18 -23.43 5.93
CA LEU A 44 -0.56 -24.39 6.85
C LEU A 44 -1.38 -24.58 8.13
N THR A 45 -1.91 -23.49 8.70
CA THR A 45 -2.73 -23.58 9.91
C THR A 45 -4.00 -24.39 9.67
N ILE A 46 -4.66 -24.20 8.52
CA ILE A 46 -5.85 -24.98 8.15
C ILE A 46 -5.51 -26.46 7.97
N ILE A 47 -4.37 -26.79 7.34
CA ILE A 47 -3.94 -28.19 7.20
C ILE A 47 -3.71 -28.85 8.56
N LEU A 48 -3.07 -28.14 9.49
CA LEU A 48 -2.68 -28.71 10.79
C LEU A 48 -3.82 -28.74 11.80
N THR A 49 -4.72 -27.75 11.78
CA THR A 49 -5.75 -27.56 12.82
C THR A 49 -7.18 -27.77 12.32
N GLY A 50 -7.38 -27.86 11.00
CA GLY A 50 -8.70 -27.93 10.36
C GLY A 50 -9.50 -26.62 10.41
N ASN A 51 -8.98 -25.58 11.06
CA ASN A 51 -9.70 -24.33 11.33
C ASN A 51 -8.95 -23.12 10.78
N VAL A 52 -9.72 -22.09 10.46
CA VAL A 52 -9.18 -20.79 10.06
C VAL A 52 -8.64 -20.07 11.29
N ASN A 53 -7.41 -19.57 11.22
CA ASN A 53 -6.89 -18.67 12.24
C ASN A 53 -7.47 -17.25 12.10
N GLU A 54 -8.39 -16.90 13.00
CA GLU A 54 -9.08 -15.60 13.02
C GLU A 54 -8.13 -14.40 13.10
N GLN A 55 -7.00 -14.53 13.79
CA GLN A 55 -6.04 -13.42 13.91
C GLN A 55 -5.35 -13.14 12.58
N ILE A 56 -4.94 -14.19 11.89
CA ILE A 56 -4.28 -14.11 10.57
C ILE A 56 -5.28 -13.65 9.51
N LEU A 57 -6.53 -14.10 9.60
CA LEU A 57 -7.62 -13.63 8.74
C LEU A 57 -7.81 -12.10 8.86
N ARG A 58 -7.93 -11.59 10.09
CA ARG A 58 -8.06 -10.14 10.35
C ARG A 58 -6.82 -9.38 9.88
N PHE A 59 -5.63 -9.92 10.09
CA PHE A 59 -4.39 -9.31 9.60
C PHE A 59 -4.35 -9.23 8.07
N GLY A 60 -4.72 -10.31 7.37
CA GLY A 60 -4.81 -10.35 5.91
C GLY A 60 -5.81 -9.33 5.35
N GLN A 61 -6.97 -9.17 6.00
CA GLN A 61 -7.96 -8.15 5.64
C GLN A 61 -7.40 -6.72 5.78
N ASN A 62 -6.72 -6.44 6.89
CA ASN A 62 -6.10 -5.14 7.13
C ASN A 62 -4.99 -4.85 6.12
N LEU A 63 -4.14 -5.84 5.83
CA LEU A 63 -3.07 -5.73 4.84
C LEU A 63 -3.62 -5.49 3.43
N SER A 64 -4.73 -6.14 3.07
CA SER A 64 -5.41 -5.95 1.79
C SER A 64 -6.00 -4.55 1.66
N THR A 65 -6.65 -4.06 2.71
CA THR A 65 -7.14 -2.68 2.79
C THR A 65 -6.00 -1.66 2.65
N TYR A 66 -4.86 -1.93 3.29
CA TYR A 66 -3.68 -1.07 3.19
C TYR A 66 -3.10 -1.01 1.78
N LEU A 67 -2.98 -2.16 1.09
CA LEU A 67 -2.58 -2.21 -0.32
C LEU A 67 -3.53 -1.43 -1.24
N TYR A 68 -4.84 -1.50 -0.97
CA TYR A 68 -5.84 -0.71 -1.70
C TYR A 68 -5.62 0.80 -1.53
N GLN A 69 -5.44 1.27 -0.29
CA GLN A 69 -5.17 2.68 0.00
C GLN A 69 -3.89 3.18 -0.67
N ILE A 70 -2.82 2.38 -0.63
CA ILE A 70 -1.57 2.69 -1.35
C ILE A 70 -1.84 2.83 -2.84
N THR A 71 -2.59 1.89 -3.43
CA THR A 71 -2.88 1.91 -4.86
C THR A 71 -3.68 3.16 -5.24
N LEU A 72 -4.68 3.56 -4.45
CA LEU A 72 -5.42 4.81 -4.68
C LEU A 72 -4.50 6.03 -4.68
N PHE A 73 -3.57 6.11 -3.73
CA PHE A 73 -2.58 7.18 -3.67
C PHE A 73 -1.63 7.16 -4.88
N LEU A 74 -1.06 6.01 -5.25
CA LEU A 74 -0.12 5.91 -6.37
C LEU A 74 -0.77 6.22 -7.72
N THR A 75 -2.07 5.95 -7.87
CA THR A 75 -2.81 6.12 -9.13
C THR A 75 -3.57 7.44 -9.22
N TYR A 76 -3.31 8.40 -8.32
CA TYR A 76 -3.98 9.70 -8.28
C TYR A 76 -5.50 9.63 -8.06
N ASN A 77 -6.03 8.48 -7.60
CA ASN A 77 -7.42 8.35 -7.20
C ASN A 77 -7.68 8.90 -5.78
N SER A 78 -6.63 9.23 -5.03
CA SER A 78 -6.72 9.89 -3.72
C SER A 78 -5.53 10.82 -3.46
N GLU A 79 -5.80 11.92 -2.76
CA GLU A 79 -4.80 12.84 -2.18
C GLU A 79 -4.45 12.46 -0.73
N GLN A 80 -5.23 11.57 -0.11
CA GLN A 80 -4.96 11.10 1.25
C GLN A 80 -3.74 10.17 1.24
N ARG A 81 -2.73 10.52 2.03
CA ARG A 81 -1.56 9.66 2.24
C ARG A 81 -1.98 8.46 3.09
N PRO A 82 -1.62 7.23 2.73
CA PRO A 82 -1.84 6.06 3.58
C PRO A 82 -1.08 6.17 4.91
N PHE A 83 -1.47 5.35 5.90
CA PHE A 83 -0.69 5.15 7.12
C PHE A 83 0.80 4.89 6.80
N PRO A 84 1.76 5.43 7.58
CA PRO A 84 1.60 6.17 8.83
C PRO A 84 1.46 7.69 8.68
N PHE A 85 1.29 8.20 7.46
CA PHE A 85 1.24 9.65 7.19
C PHE A 85 -0.18 10.19 6.96
N SER A 86 -1.17 9.32 7.13
CA SER A 86 -2.60 9.64 7.20
C SER A 86 -2.95 10.36 8.48
#